data_AF-A0A7J3EHB8-F1
#
_entry.id   AF-A0A7J3EHB8-F1
#
_cell.length_a   1.000
_cell.length_b   1.000
_cell.length_c   1.000
_cell.angle_alpha   90.00
_cell.angle_beta   90.00
_cell.angle_gamma   90.00
#
_symmetry.space_group_name_H-M   'P 1'
#
loop_
_entity.id
_entity.type
_entity.pdbx_description
1 polymer ?
#
loop_
_entity_poly.entity_id
_entity_poly.type
_entity_poly.pdbx_seq_one_letter_code
_entity_poly.pdbx_strand_id
1 'polypeptide(L)'
;MGEEGYSGETSHGVPLQRINEYMWRIPESYKPGMTVPGLILADEKLLEKMRSDRTLVQCANVATLPGIYKYSITLPDGHEGYGFPIGGVGAFDAETGVVSPGGVGYDINCLPPDAKVLMEYGCWTPIKDLLKGSPVICLNGKKVRNTRVVLNFCRNDRHLYTIVTKTGMRLKATSDHPVLTPYGMVNISELKPGVKVATYPFSGIKYEKPEHFIILNWDEFDVNIAKELKARGLLPLHSDNPKLPILIKLLGYFIGDGSFDGKKTYFYGSLEGLKEISEDLEKLGYKPSRVFTRRKSSKLNDRGFTGVENSIFVSARSFRALLEKLGAPAGKKVSAQFTVPMWLKRLPKWLKRLFLAAYFGAEMNKPQTVNGYNFEQPFVSLTKDKEAVNSGIQFFKEIAELTEEFDVKSLGVRIEDLKSKVRLKLVFSEKPESLLNLWSKIGYVYCPERQRLALRAVSWIRLKLKVVEERREVAETVVALHGSGSSTSAIVSQIQSTWVDRRFIERSIYESRETSPRVPWNLPTFEEWATENAVSDIVWDEVERVYVEPYEGPVYDIMVEDEAHNFVAEGFIVSNCGVRLVKTNLTVKDIKPVLKQLTVTLFRNVPSGLGSRRRDFRVTSRDLDALMVEGA
;
A
#
# COMPACT_ATOMS: atom_id res chain seq x y z
N MET A 1 -26.46 -9.47 20.99
CA MET A 1 -27.76 -8.97 21.47
C MET A 1 -28.00 -7.63 20.79
N GLY A 2 -28.93 -7.45 19.86
CA GLY A 2 -29.91 -8.37 19.27
C GLY A 2 -29.99 -8.14 17.76
N GLU A 3 -30.05 -9.24 17.03
CA GLU A 3 -30.75 -9.29 15.75
C GLU A 3 -32.24 -9.40 16.10
N GLU A 4 -32.96 -8.29 16.03
CA GLU A 4 -34.40 -8.35 15.78
C GLU A 4 -34.60 -8.06 14.29
N GLY A 5 -35.26 -8.99 13.61
CA GLY A 5 -35.54 -8.88 12.19
C GLY A 5 -36.23 -7.56 11.88
N TYR A 6 -35.64 -6.78 10.97
CA TYR A 6 -36.32 -5.62 10.40
C TYR A 6 -37.46 -6.14 9.51
N SER A 7 -38.62 -6.34 10.12
CA SER A 7 -39.91 -6.43 9.44
C SER A 7 -40.07 -5.23 8.52
N GLY A 8 -40.77 -5.42 7.39
CA GLY A 8 -41.14 -4.37 6.44
C GLY A 8 -42.07 -3.32 7.04
N GLU A 9 -41.58 -2.54 8.02
CA GLU A 9 -42.26 -1.37 8.53
C GLU A 9 -42.35 -0.35 7.40
N THR A 10 -43.56 -0.09 6.95
CA THR A 10 -43.88 1.07 6.12
C THR A 10 -44.26 2.22 7.03
N SER A 11 -44.12 3.45 6.54
CA SER A 11 -44.48 4.66 7.30
C SER A 11 -45.99 4.86 7.50
N HIS A 12 -46.84 3.89 7.12
CA HIS A 12 -48.28 3.94 7.32
C HIS A 12 -48.69 4.12 8.79
N GLY A 13 -47.94 3.54 9.74
CA GLY A 13 -48.21 3.65 11.18
C GLY A 13 -47.76 4.96 11.83
N VAL A 14 -47.08 5.86 11.11
CA VAL A 14 -46.53 7.09 11.68
C VAL A 14 -47.65 8.15 11.80
N PRO A 15 -47.93 8.66 13.02
CA PRO A 15 -48.93 9.69 13.24
C PRO A 15 -48.46 11.03 12.69
N LEU A 16 -49.34 11.70 11.95
CA LEU A 16 -49.06 12.98 11.31
C LEU A 16 -50.13 14.00 11.70
N GLN A 17 -49.69 15.11 12.29
CA GLN A 17 -50.52 16.24 12.65
C GLN A 17 -50.34 17.33 11.59
N ARG A 18 -51.42 17.69 10.89
CA ARG A 18 -51.38 18.79 9.91
C ARG A 18 -51.14 20.11 10.63
N ILE A 19 -50.08 20.83 10.26
CA ILE A 19 -49.82 22.21 10.71
C ILE A 19 -50.46 23.18 9.72
N ASN A 20 -50.22 22.99 8.42
CA ASN A 20 -50.84 23.74 7.33
C ASN A 20 -50.90 22.87 6.06
N GLU A 21 -51.15 23.47 4.90
CA GLU A 21 -51.28 22.74 3.63
C GLU A 21 -50.05 21.92 3.23
N TYR A 22 -48.84 22.36 3.59
CA TYR A 22 -47.58 21.76 3.16
C TYR A 22 -46.69 21.31 4.32
N MET A 23 -47.20 21.33 5.56
CA MET A 23 -46.42 21.04 6.76
C MET A 23 -47.16 20.08 7.67
N TRP A 24 -46.46 19.00 8.02
CA TRP A 24 -46.97 17.95 8.88
C TRP A 24 -45.98 17.69 10.01
N ARG A 25 -46.49 17.32 11.18
CA ARG A 25 -45.69 17.04 12.37
C ARG A 25 -45.85 15.60 12.82
N ILE A 26 -44.72 14.92 12.98
CA ILE A 26 -44.64 13.69 13.76
C ILE A 26 -44.47 14.11 15.23
N PRO A 27 -45.45 13.83 16.10
CA PRO A 27 -45.37 14.24 17.50
C PRO A 27 -44.20 13.54 18.20
N GLU A 28 -43.53 14.25 19.10
CA GLU A 28 -42.43 13.72 19.92
C GLU A 28 -42.85 12.49 20.74
N SER A 29 -44.14 12.41 21.11
CA SER A 29 -44.71 11.26 21.81
C SER A 29 -44.84 9.99 20.95
N TYR A 30 -44.57 10.05 19.64
CA TYR A 30 -44.74 8.90 18.75
C TYR A 30 -43.81 7.74 19.11
N LYS A 31 -42.53 8.03 19.32
CA LYS A 31 -41.51 7.01 19.53
C LYS A 31 -40.69 7.31 20.80
N PRO A 32 -40.51 6.33 21.70
CA PRO A 32 -39.65 6.50 22.87
C PRO A 32 -38.24 6.98 22.47
N GLY A 33 -37.76 8.00 23.17
CA GLY A 33 -36.43 8.58 22.94
C GLY A 33 -36.38 9.73 21.95
N MET A 34 -37.48 10.08 21.26
CA MET A 34 -37.54 11.35 20.53
C MET A 34 -37.35 12.50 21.52
N THR A 35 -36.45 13.44 21.18
CA THR A 35 -36.17 14.65 21.98
C THR A 35 -36.62 15.93 21.29
N VAL A 36 -37.05 15.80 20.03
CA VAL A 36 -37.65 16.84 19.20
C VAL A 36 -38.75 16.21 18.32
N PRO A 37 -39.75 16.97 17.85
CA PRO A 37 -40.69 16.47 16.86
C PRO A 37 -40.07 16.31 15.46
N GLY A 38 -40.68 15.44 14.65
CA GLY A 38 -40.39 15.35 13.21
C GLY A 38 -41.23 16.39 12.44
N LEU A 39 -40.63 17.06 11.47
CA LEU A 39 -41.30 18.04 10.61
C LEU A 39 -41.18 17.61 9.15
N ILE A 40 -42.32 17.40 8.49
CA ILE A 40 -42.40 16.95 7.12
C ILE A 40 -42.92 18.10 6.26
N LEU A 41 -42.14 18.50 5.25
CA LEU A 41 -42.53 19.49 4.25
C LEU A 41 -43.01 18.74 3.00
N ALA A 42 -44.32 18.59 2.85
CA ALA A 42 -44.93 17.83 1.77
C ALA A 42 -46.40 18.24 1.58
N ASP A 43 -46.86 18.25 0.33
CA ASP A 43 -48.30 18.19 0.02
C ASP A 43 -48.86 16.78 0.30
N GLU A 44 -50.18 16.60 0.22
CA GLU A 44 -50.81 15.31 0.51
C GLU A 44 -50.31 14.18 -0.41
N LYS A 45 -49.99 14.47 -1.68
CA LYS A 45 -49.53 13.46 -2.65
C LYS A 45 -48.11 12.98 -2.32
N LEU A 46 -47.20 13.89 -1.98
CA LEU A 46 -45.85 13.57 -1.54
C LEU A 46 -45.87 12.85 -0.19
N LEU A 47 -46.76 13.25 0.71
CA LEU A 47 -46.93 12.60 2.01
C LEU A 47 -47.33 11.13 1.85
N GLU A 48 -48.27 10.81 0.95
CA GLU A 48 -48.64 9.43 0.63
C GLU A 48 -47.48 8.62 0.05
N LYS A 49 -46.61 9.24 -0.76
CA LYS A 49 -45.39 8.59 -1.23
C LYS A 49 -44.43 8.30 -0.07
N MET A 50 -44.20 9.25 0.83
CA MET A 50 -43.34 9.05 2.01
C MET A 50 -43.95 8.04 3.00
N ARG A 51 -45.27 7.82 2.98
CA ARG A 51 -45.94 6.76 3.75
C ARG A 51 -45.63 5.36 3.21
N SER A 52 -45.35 5.24 1.91
CA SER A 52 -45.16 3.95 1.24
C SER A 52 -43.81 3.27 1.56
N ASP A 53 -42.84 4.00 2.11
CA ASP A 53 -41.50 3.52 2.47
C ASP A 53 -41.15 3.88 3.93
N ARG A 54 -39.88 3.77 4.36
CA ARG A 54 -39.45 4.11 5.73
C ARG A 54 -39.10 5.57 5.98
N THR A 55 -39.40 6.49 5.06
CA THR A 55 -39.01 7.91 5.17
C THR A 55 -39.43 8.55 6.50
N LEU A 56 -40.69 8.39 6.90
CA LEU A 56 -41.21 9.02 8.13
C LEU A 56 -40.68 8.33 9.39
N VAL A 57 -40.47 7.00 9.33
CA VAL A 57 -39.83 6.25 10.40
C VAL A 57 -38.39 6.73 10.62
N GLN A 58 -37.64 6.94 9.54
CA GLN A 58 -36.28 7.47 9.60
C GLN A 58 -36.25 8.91 10.13
N CYS A 59 -37.18 9.76 9.73
CA CYS A 59 -37.35 11.09 10.32
C CYS A 59 -37.52 11.01 11.84
N ALA A 60 -38.39 10.11 12.33
CA ALA A 60 -38.61 9.88 13.75
C ALA A 60 -37.37 9.31 14.47
N ASN A 61 -36.60 8.43 13.81
CA ASN A 61 -35.34 7.92 14.36
C ASN A 61 -34.29 9.03 14.52
N VAL A 62 -34.18 9.91 13.53
CA VAL A 62 -33.26 11.06 13.60
C VAL A 62 -33.61 11.99 14.76
N ALA A 63 -34.90 12.15 15.06
CA ALA A 63 -35.39 12.92 16.20
C ALA A 63 -34.98 12.36 17.58
N THR A 64 -34.46 11.13 17.65
CA THR A 64 -33.94 10.55 18.91
C THR A 64 -32.44 10.79 19.14
N LEU A 65 -31.75 11.38 18.16
CA LEU A 65 -30.30 11.50 18.21
C LEU A 65 -29.85 12.57 19.22
N PRO A 66 -28.79 12.31 20.02
CA PRO A 66 -28.35 13.25 21.06
C PRO A 66 -27.99 14.63 20.50
N GLY A 67 -28.40 15.68 21.22
CA GLY A 67 -28.12 17.07 20.89
C GLY A 67 -28.85 17.60 19.65
N ILE A 68 -29.82 16.85 19.08
CA ILE A 68 -30.62 17.36 17.96
C ILE A 68 -31.43 18.59 18.38
N TYR A 69 -31.43 19.62 17.54
CA TYR A 69 -32.00 20.92 17.84
C TYR A 69 -33.32 21.14 17.11
N LYS A 70 -34.37 21.36 17.90
CA LYS A 70 -35.72 21.83 17.50
C LYS A 70 -36.57 20.87 16.65
N TYR A 71 -36.03 20.33 15.56
CA TYR A 71 -36.75 19.42 14.66
C TYR A 71 -35.80 18.43 13.98
N SER A 72 -36.32 17.23 13.67
CA SER A 72 -35.84 16.41 12.57
C SER A 72 -36.70 16.72 11.35
N ILE A 73 -36.12 17.23 10.26
CA ILE A 73 -36.89 17.73 9.11
C ILE A 73 -36.74 16.79 7.92
N THR A 74 -37.83 16.51 7.22
CA THR A 74 -37.83 15.86 5.90
C THR A 74 -38.35 16.85 4.86
N LEU A 75 -37.54 17.11 3.84
CA LEU A 75 -37.86 18.00 2.72
C LEU A 75 -38.73 17.31 1.65
N PRO A 76 -39.31 18.04 0.68
CA PRO A 76 -40.23 17.47 -0.31
C PRO A 76 -39.65 16.37 -1.20
N ASP A 77 -38.33 16.29 -1.36
CA ASP A 77 -37.60 15.22 -2.06
C ASP A 77 -37.34 13.98 -1.18
N GLY A 78 -37.92 13.97 0.03
CA GLY A 78 -37.85 12.90 1.02
C GLY A 78 -38.14 11.52 0.46
N HIS A 79 -37.20 10.60 0.66
CA HIS A 79 -37.39 9.16 0.42
C HIS A 79 -36.47 8.34 1.33
N GLU A 80 -36.74 7.05 1.41
CA GLU A 80 -35.99 6.13 2.26
C GLU A 80 -34.48 6.16 1.96
N GLY A 81 -33.68 6.47 2.98
CA GLY A 81 -32.23 6.34 2.97
C GLY A 81 -31.77 5.11 3.78
N TYR A 82 -30.51 5.12 4.23
CA TYR A 82 -29.96 4.01 5.05
C TYR A 82 -30.15 4.22 6.56
N GLY A 83 -30.37 5.45 7.01
CA GLY A 83 -30.53 5.77 8.44
C GLY A 83 -31.20 7.13 8.65
N PHE A 84 -30.68 8.17 8.00
CA PHE A 84 -31.46 9.39 7.72
C PHE A 84 -32.32 9.15 6.47
N PRO A 85 -33.50 9.78 6.36
CA PRO A 85 -34.16 9.90 5.07
C PRO A 85 -33.28 10.75 4.14
N ILE A 86 -33.22 10.38 2.85
CA ILE A 86 -32.69 11.31 1.85
C ILE A 86 -33.60 12.54 1.83
N GLY A 87 -33.02 13.75 1.71
CA GLY A 87 -33.76 15.00 1.94
C GLY A 87 -34.01 15.30 3.43
N GLY A 88 -33.39 14.54 4.34
CA GLY A 88 -33.44 14.77 5.79
C GLY A 88 -32.48 15.88 6.24
N VAL A 89 -32.92 16.72 7.17
CA VAL A 89 -32.12 17.78 7.79
C VAL A 89 -32.21 17.65 9.31
N GLY A 90 -31.05 17.55 9.96
CA GLY A 90 -30.90 17.60 11.41
C GLY A 90 -29.79 18.56 11.78
N ALA A 91 -30.06 19.45 12.74
CA ALA A 91 -29.05 20.31 13.34
C ALA A 91 -28.70 19.74 14.73
N PHE A 92 -27.42 19.65 15.05
CA PHE A 92 -26.94 19.06 16.30
C PHE A 92 -26.09 20.06 17.07
N ASP A 93 -26.19 20.03 18.39
CA ASP A 93 -25.29 20.78 19.27
C ASP A 93 -23.84 20.35 19.01
N ALA A 94 -22.94 21.33 18.90
CA ALA A 94 -21.58 21.09 18.45
C ALA A 94 -20.68 20.42 19.51
N GLU A 95 -21.04 20.53 20.80
CA GLU A 95 -20.25 20.00 21.91
C GLU A 95 -20.84 18.70 22.47
N THR A 96 -22.17 18.60 22.49
CA THR A 96 -22.91 17.51 23.14
C THR A 96 -23.72 16.65 22.17
N GLY A 97 -23.80 17.05 20.90
CA GLY A 97 -24.51 16.32 19.87
C GLY A 97 -23.69 15.24 19.17
N VAL A 98 -24.25 14.70 18.09
CA VAL A 98 -23.62 13.65 17.28
C VAL A 98 -23.38 14.09 15.85
N VAL A 99 -22.31 13.56 15.24
CA VAL A 99 -22.17 13.53 13.78
C VAL A 99 -22.69 12.19 13.32
N SER A 100 -23.88 12.17 12.71
CA SER A 100 -24.43 10.96 12.10
C SER A 100 -23.99 10.90 10.63
N PRO A 101 -23.09 10.00 10.24
CA PRO A 101 -22.66 9.97 8.86
C PRO A 101 -23.74 9.41 7.91
N GLY A 102 -24.80 8.79 8.46
CA GLY A 102 -26.03 8.47 7.73
C GLY A 102 -26.75 9.69 7.17
N GLY A 103 -26.57 10.88 7.76
CA GLY A 103 -27.08 12.16 7.24
C GLY A 103 -26.17 12.84 6.21
N VAL A 104 -24.99 12.28 5.93
CA VAL A 104 -23.99 12.86 5.03
C VAL A 104 -23.78 12.01 3.76
N GLY A 105 -24.20 10.74 3.79
CA GLY A 105 -23.99 9.77 2.71
C GLY A 105 -22.72 8.94 2.92
N TYR A 106 -22.77 7.68 2.49
CA TYR A 106 -21.68 6.72 2.64
C TYR A 106 -21.34 6.10 1.28
N ASP A 107 -20.38 6.69 0.55
CA ASP A 107 -19.67 5.99 -0.53
C ASP A 107 -18.43 5.34 0.09
N ILE A 108 -18.63 4.21 0.81
CA ILE A 108 -17.54 3.49 1.48
C ILE A 108 -17.03 2.37 0.55
N ASN A 109 -15.98 2.68 -0.19
CA ASN A 109 -15.10 1.79 -0.95
C ASN A 109 -14.32 0.80 -0.06
N CYS A 110 -14.57 -0.51 -0.12
CA CYS A 110 -13.94 -1.44 0.83
C CYS A 110 -13.16 -2.60 0.19
N LEU A 111 -12.29 -3.20 1.01
CA LEU A 111 -11.51 -4.41 0.74
C LEU A 111 -11.96 -5.56 1.65
N PRO A 112 -11.79 -6.84 1.26
CA PRO A 112 -12.12 -7.97 2.13
C PRO A 112 -11.20 -8.02 3.36
N PRO A 113 -11.59 -8.72 4.45
CA PRO A 113 -10.92 -8.65 5.74
C PRO A 113 -9.45 -9.08 5.72
N ASP A 114 -9.10 -9.99 4.80
CA ASP A 114 -7.78 -10.59 4.63
C ASP A 114 -6.86 -9.81 3.69
N ALA A 115 -7.37 -8.75 3.04
CA ALA A 115 -6.58 -7.91 2.14
C ALA A 115 -5.34 -7.37 2.86
N LYS A 116 -4.17 -7.64 2.29
CA LYS A 116 -2.88 -7.27 2.87
C LYS A 116 -2.59 -5.81 2.58
N VAL A 117 -2.47 -5.02 3.64
CA VAL A 117 -2.01 -3.63 3.55
C VAL A 117 -0.53 -3.56 3.91
N LEU A 118 0.26 -2.96 3.02
CA LEU A 118 1.69 -2.81 3.22
C LEU A 118 1.94 -1.68 4.23
N MET A 119 2.73 -2.01 5.23
CA MET A 119 3.13 -1.15 6.34
C MET A 119 4.54 -0.62 6.18
N GLU A 120 4.90 0.34 7.04
CA GLU A 120 6.29 0.78 7.21
C GLU A 120 7.22 -0.43 7.42
N TYR A 121 8.48 -0.30 7.02
CA TYR A 121 9.50 -1.34 7.14
C TYR A 121 9.31 -2.57 6.25
N GLY A 122 8.31 -2.55 5.34
CA GLY A 122 8.09 -3.64 4.40
C GLY A 122 7.45 -4.87 5.03
N CYS A 123 6.66 -4.65 6.09
CA CYS A 123 5.79 -5.66 6.65
C CYS A 123 4.34 -5.41 6.23
N TRP A 124 3.46 -6.39 6.32
CA TRP A 124 2.03 -6.21 6.01
C TRP A 124 1.15 -6.77 7.12
N THR A 125 -0.04 -6.21 7.22
CA THR A 125 -1.09 -6.63 8.15
C THR A 125 -2.42 -6.70 7.39
N PRO A 126 -3.29 -7.69 7.67
CA PRO A 126 -4.64 -7.69 7.12
C PRO A 126 -5.38 -6.40 7.47
N ILE A 127 -6.16 -5.85 6.53
CA ILE A 127 -6.84 -4.56 6.73
C ILE A 127 -7.75 -4.55 7.96
N LYS A 128 -8.40 -5.68 8.28
CA LYS A 128 -9.26 -5.81 9.47
C LYS A 128 -8.52 -5.62 10.80
N ASP A 129 -7.22 -5.89 10.81
CA ASP A 129 -6.36 -5.84 12.01
C ASP A 129 -5.65 -4.48 12.13
N LEU A 130 -5.86 -3.56 11.18
CA LEU A 130 -5.32 -2.20 11.24
C LEU A 130 -6.14 -1.33 12.18
N LEU A 131 -5.43 -0.65 13.08
CA LEU A 131 -5.99 0.26 14.07
C LEU A 131 -5.51 1.69 13.78
N LYS A 132 -6.20 2.66 14.39
CA LYS A 132 -5.73 4.05 14.40
C LYS A 132 -4.29 4.13 14.91
N GLY A 133 -3.44 4.82 14.16
CA GLY A 133 -2.02 4.99 14.42
C GLY A 133 -1.11 3.94 13.75
N SER A 134 -1.68 2.87 13.17
CA SER A 134 -0.91 1.87 12.42
C SER A 134 -0.09 2.53 11.29
N PRO A 135 1.21 2.20 11.15
CA PRO A 135 2.08 2.83 10.18
C PRO A 135 1.94 2.16 8.81
N VAL A 136 1.16 2.74 7.91
CA VAL A 136 0.98 2.24 6.54
C VAL A 136 1.81 3.04 5.55
N ILE A 137 1.94 2.56 4.33
CA ILE A 137 2.57 3.33 3.26
C ILE A 137 1.53 3.86 2.26
N CYS A 138 1.78 5.06 1.74
CA CYS A 138 1.02 5.70 0.68
C CYS A 138 1.91 6.08 -0.49
N LEU A 139 1.32 6.39 -1.63
CA LEU A 139 1.98 6.97 -2.78
C LEU A 139 1.66 8.47 -2.85
N ASN A 140 2.66 9.32 -2.62
CA ASN A 140 2.54 10.77 -2.82
C ASN A 140 3.38 11.18 -4.04
N GLY A 141 2.68 11.63 -5.09
CA GLY A 141 3.26 11.84 -6.41
C GLY A 141 3.67 10.51 -7.06
N LYS A 142 4.99 10.26 -7.14
CA LYS A 142 5.56 9.04 -7.75
C LYS A 142 6.42 8.23 -6.77
N LYS A 143 6.42 8.61 -5.49
CA LYS A 143 7.24 7.99 -4.45
C LYS A 143 6.39 7.49 -3.31
N VAL A 144 6.78 6.35 -2.77
CA VAL A 144 6.16 5.81 -1.57
C VAL A 144 6.61 6.59 -0.34
N ARG A 145 5.71 6.83 0.61
CA ARG A 145 5.97 7.48 1.89
C ARG A 145 5.27 6.74 3.03
N ASN A 146 5.78 6.93 4.23
CA ASN A 146 5.14 6.43 5.44
C ASN A 146 4.04 7.40 5.88
N THR A 147 2.92 6.86 6.33
CA THR A 147 1.80 7.61 6.88
C THR A 147 1.16 6.79 8.01
N ARG A 148 0.09 7.30 8.62
CA ARG A 148 -0.63 6.63 9.70
C ARG A 148 -2.11 6.51 9.36
N VAL A 149 -2.70 5.41 9.82
CA VAL A 149 -4.15 5.23 9.81
C VAL A 149 -4.78 6.20 10.81
N VAL A 150 -5.79 6.96 10.38
CA VAL A 150 -6.56 7.90 11.19
C VAL A 150 -7.91 7.32 11.58
N LEU A 151 -8.53 6.57 10.67
CA LEU A 151 -9.83 5.91 10.86
C LEU A 151 -9.86 4.55 10.17
N ASN A 152 -10.69 3.65 10.69
CA ASN A 152 -11.00 2.35 10.13
C ASN A 152 -12.52 2.22 10.00
N PHE A 153 -12.97 1.71 8.86
CA PHE A 153 -14.39 1.52 8.53
C PHE A 153 -14.68 0.03 8.32
N CYS A 154 -15.92 -0.37 8.59
CA CYS A 154 -16.41 -1.71 8.33
C CYS A 154 -17.88 -1.63 7.93
N ARG A 155 -18.25 -2.35 6.87
CA ARG A 155 -19.65 -2.56 6.45
C ARG A 155 -19.79 -3.96 5.85
N ASN A 156 -21.01 -4.45 5.64
CA ASN A 156 -21.22 -5.68 4.89
C ASN A 156 -21.38 -5.40 3.40
N ASP A 157 -20.96 -6.35 2.57
CA ASP A 157 -21.23 -6.37 1.13
C ASP A 157 -21.66 -7.78 0.67
N ARG A 158 -22.30 -7.84 -0.50
CA ARG A 158 -22.84 -9.06 -1.12
C ARG A 158 -22.04 -9.52 -2.34
N HIS A 159 -21.16 -8.69 -2.86
CA HIS A 159 -20.37 -9.02 -4.03
C HIS A 159 -18.98 -8.40 -3.92
N LEU A 160 -17.99 -9.06 -4.49
CA LEU A 160 -16.65 -8.51 -4.67
C LEU A 160 -16.28 -8.54 -6.15
N TYR A 161 -15.60 -7.49 -6.58
CA TYR A 161 -14.95 -7.42 -7.87
C TYR A 161 -13.50 -7.85 -7.70
N THR A 162 -13.04 -8.69 -8.61
CA THR A 162 -11.65 -9.16 -8.64
C THR A 162 -10.98 -8.66 -9.92
N ILE A 163 -9.94 -7.83 -9.79
CA ILE A 163 -9.01 -7.50 -10.87
C ILE A 163 -7.93 -8.57 -10.93
N VAL A 164 -7.60 -9.03 -12.13
CA VAL A 164 -6.39 -9.80 -12.41
C VAL A 164 -5.59 -9.06 -13.47
N THR A 165 -4.29 -8.87 -13.24
CA THR A 165 -3.40 -8.18 -14.18
C THR A 165 -2.59 -9.15 -15.05
N LYS A 166 -1.92 -8.62 -16.09
CA LYS A 166 -1.03 -9.40 -16.95
C LYS A 166 0.13 -10.02 -16.19
N THR A 167 0.68 -9.37 -15.17
CA THR A 167 1.70 -10.00 -14.30
C THR A 167 1.11 -10.93 -13.23
N GLY A 168 -0.21 -11.14 -13.21
CA GLY A 168 -0.88 -12.06 -12.30
C GLY A 168 -1.14 -11.50 -10.90
N MET A 169 -1.02 -10.19 -10.70
CA MET A 169 -1.45 -9.53 -9.47
C MET A 169 -2.97 -9.54 -9.37
N ARG A 170 -3.49 -9.58 -8.13
CA ARG A 170 -4.92 -9.66 -7.87
C ARG A 170 -5.34 -8.69 -6.78
N LEU A 171 -6.45 -8.00 -6.99
CA LEU A 171 -7.10 -7.17 -5.99
C LEU A 171 -8.58 -7.55 -5.93
N LYS A 172 -9.09 -7.78 -4.73
CA LYS A 172 -10.51 -7.98 -4.46
C LYS A 172 -11.04 -6.74 -3.73
N ALA A 173 -12.15 -6.16 -4.19
CA ALA A 173 -12.73 -4.97 -3.58
C ALA A 173 -14.22 -4.82 -3.92
N THR A 174 -14.92 -3.91 -3.25
CA THR A 174 -16.29 -3.50 -3.61
C THR A 174 -16.31 -2.76 -4.95
N SER A 175 -17.45 -2.72 -5.65
CA SER A 175 -17.56 -2.17 -7.02
C SER A 175 -17.03 -0.75 -7.20
N ASP A 176 -17.20 0.07 -6.18
CA ASP A 176 -16.84 1.49 -6.09
C ASP A 176 -15.38 1.71 -5.70
N HIS A 177 -14.62 0.67 -5.35
CA HIS A 177 -13.27 0.84 -4.83
C HIS A 177 -12.28 1.34 -5.90
N PRO A 178 -11.67 2.54 -5.74
CA PRO A 178 -10.84 3.13 -6.77
C PRO A 178 -9.42 2.59 -6.75
N VAL A 179 -8.92 2.28 -7.93
CA VAL A 179 -7.52 1.90 -8.19
C VAL A 179 -6.86 2.98 -9.01
N LEU A 180 -5.61 3.32 -8.69
CA LEU A 180 -4.87 4.34 -9.43
C LEU A 180 -4.52 3.86 -10.84
N THR A 181 -4.93 4.65 -11.83
CA THR A 181 -4.62 4.48 -13.26
C THR A 181 -3.83 5.71 -13.78
N PRO A 182 -3.30 5.71 -15.02
CA PRO A 182 -2.73 6.91 -15.63
C PRO A 182 -3.70 8.09 -15.73
N TYR A 183 -5.02 7.83 -15.64
CA TYR A 183 -6.07 8.84 -15.72
C TYR A 183 -6.60 9.28 -14.34
N GLY A 184 -5.96 8.81 -13.26
CA GLY A 184 -6.40 9.03 -11.88
C GLY A 184 -7.04 7.79 -11.27
N MET A 185 -7.74 7.99 -10.15
CA MET A 185 -8.45 6.92 -9.45
C MET A 185 -9.70 6.50 -10.25
N VAL A 186 -9.81 5.22 -10.61
CA VAL A 186 -10.93 4.65 -11.36
C VAL A 186 -11.52 3.49 -10.57
N ASN A 187 -12.85 3.44 -10.45
CA ASN A 187 -13.55 2.40 -9.72
C ASN A 187 -13.31 1.03 -10.36
N ILE A 188 -13.16 0.00 -9.53
CA ILE A 188 -12.89 -1.36 -10.00
C ILE A 188 -13.94 -1.87 -11.00
N SER A 189 -15.22 -1.50 -10.84
CA SER A 189 -16.29 -1.89 -11.77
C SER A 189 -16.19 -1.25 -13.15
N GLU A 190 -15.45 -0.14 -13.27
CA GLU A 190 -15.26 0.59 -14.53
C GLU A 190 -14.00 0.14 -15.28
N LEU A 191 -13.12 -0.60 -14.62
CA LEU A 191 -11.90 -1.12 -15.23
C LEU A 191 -12.22 -2.18 -16.29
N LYS A 192 -11.52 -2.10 -17.41
CA LYS A 192 -11.64 -3.02 -18.54
C LYS A 192 -10.27 -3.63 -18.86
N PRO A 193 -10.23 -4.83 -19.48
CA PRO A 193 -9.00 -5.37 -20.04
C PRO A 193 -8.28 -4.32 -20.90
N GLY A 194 -6.96 -4.21 -20.75
CA GLY A 194 -6.15 -3.19 -21.46
C GLY A 194 -5.84 -1.93 -20.66
N VAL A 195 -6.58 -1.64 -19.58
CA VAL A 195 -6.33 -0.45 -18.74
C VAL A 195 -5.10 -0.67 -17.87
N LYS A 196 -4.20 0.32 -17.82
CA LYS A 196 -3.05 0.29 -16.90
C LYS A 196 -3.46 0.70 -15.48
N VAL A 197 -2.95 -0.04 -14.49
CA VAL A 197 -3.12 0.19 -13.05
C VAL A 197 -1.76 0.29 -12.39
N ALA A 198 -1.64 1.17 -11.39
CA ALA A 198 -0.40 1.38 -10.65
C ALA A 198 -0.21 0.28 -9.61
N THR A 199 0.96 -0.34 -9.63
CA THR A 199 1.36 -1.36 -8.66
C THR A 199 2.67 -1.00 -7.97
N TYR A 200 2.80 -1.49 -6.74
CA TYR A 200 4.03 -1.54 -5.95
C TYR A 200 4.28 -3.02 -5.62
N PRO A 201 4.99 -3.77 -6.51
CA PRO A 201 5.06 -5.24 -6.51
C PRO A 201 6.04 -5.78 -5.43
N PHE A 202 5.92 -5.25 -4.22
CA PHE A 202 6.67 -5.67 -3.05
C PHE A 202 5.72 -6.29 -2.04
N SER A 203 5.85 -7.59 -1.85
CA SER A 203 4.97 -8.37 -0.99
C SER A 203 5.29 -8.18 0.49
N GLY A 204 6.56 -7.92 0.84
CA GLY A 204 7.00 -7.83 2.22
C GLY A 204 6.77 -9.12 3.03
N ILE A 205 6.66 -8.98 4.35
CA ILE A 205 6.47 -10.10 5.30
C ILE A 205 5.36 -9.76 6.28
N LYS A 206 4.58 -10.76 6.71
CA LYS A 206 3.54 -10.55 7.71
C LYS A 206 4.14 -9.91 8.97
N TYR A 207 3.48 -8.88 9.50
CA TYR A 207 3.87 -8.33 10.78
C TYR A 207 3.62 -9.34 11.90
N GLU A 208 4.61 -9.49 12.77
CA GLU A 208 4.55 -10.31 13.96
C GLU A 208 5.07 -9.47 15.13
N LYS A 209 4.31 -9.40 16.22
CA LYS A 209 4.74 -8.69 17.42
C LYS A 209 5.99 -9.38 17.98
N PRO A 210 7.12 -8.67 18.18
CA PRO A 210 8.31 -9.25 18.78
C PRO A 210 8.04 -9.75 20.21
N GLU A 211 8.60 -10.90 20.57
CA GLU A 211 8.68 -11.32 21.98
C GLU A 211 9.50 -10.30 22.77
N HIS A 212 9.14 -10.05 24.02
CA HIS A 212 9.83 -9.07 24.87
C HIS A 212 11.08 -9.67 25.53
N PHE A 213 12.26 -9.14 25.18
CA PHE A 213 13.53 -9.45 25.85
C PHE A 213 14.51 -8.28 25.74
N ILE A 214 15.49 -8.25 26.65
CA ILE A 214 16.54 -7.23 26.65
C ILE A 214 17.62 -7.61 25.63
N ILE A 215 17.94 -6.68 24.73
CA ILE A 215 19.04 -6.77 23.78
C ILE A 215 20.31 -6.14 24.38
N LEU A 216 20.19 -4.94 24.96
CA LEU A 216 21.30 -4.23 25.61
C LEU A 216 20.85 -3.58 26.91
N ASN A 217 21.69 -3.65 27.92
CA ASN A 217 21.45 -3.11 29.26
C ASN A 217 22.40 -1.94 29.61
N TRP A 218 22.12 -1.23 30.69
CA TRP A 218 22.84 -0.01 31.09
C TRP A 218 24.29 -0.26 31.48
N ASP A 219 24.55 -1.38 32.15
CA ASP A 219 25.83 -1.80 32.72
C ASP A 219 26.86 -2.19 31.64
N GLU A 220 26.43 -2.31 30.39
CA GLU A 220 27.31 -2.56 29.25
C GLU A 220 28.04 -1.30 28.74
N PHE A 221 27.70 -0.13 29.28
CA PHE A 221 28.18 1.17 28.81
C PHE A 221 28.78 2.03 29.93
N ASP A 222 29.72 2.91 29.56
CA ASP A 222 30.16 3.97 30.46
C ASP A 222 28.98 4.83 30.94
N VAL A 223 28.99 5.27 32.20
CA VAL A 223 27.89 6.00 32.86
C VAL A 223 27.36 7.17 32.03
N ASN A 224 28.25 7.96 31.42
CA ASN A 224 27.88 9.10 30.60
C ASN A 224 27.21 8.69 29.28
N ILE A 225 27.68 7.60 28.64
CA ILE A 225 27.08 7.05 27.42
C ILE A 225 25.71 6.44 27.75
N ALA A 226 25.62 5.66 28.83
CA ALA A 226 24.36 5.08 29.29
C ALA A 226 23.31 6.16 29.54
N LYS A 227 23.68 7.27 30.20
CA LYS A 227 22.79 8.41 30.45
C LYS A 227 22.30 9.08 29.16
N GLU A 228 23.18 9.26 28.16
CA GLU A 228 22.79 9.83 26.88
C GLU A 228 21.84 8.89 26.10
N LEU A 229 22.15 7.60 26.05
CA LEU A 229 21.31 6.60 25.40
C LEU A 229 19.95 6.45 26.09
N LYS A 230 19.90 6.55 27.43
CA LYS A 230 18.66 6.62 28.21
C LYS A 230 17.79 7.79 27.79
N ALA A 231 18.37 8.99 27.72
CA ALA A 231 17.66 10.20 27.33
C ALA A 231 17.08 10.12 25.91
N ARG A 232 17.68 9.29 25.04
CA ARG A 232 17.21 9.01 23.68
C ARG A 232 16.19 7.87 23.60
N GLY A 233 15.89 7.19 24.70
CA GLY A 233 15.03 5.99 24.73
C GLY A 233 15.66 4.77 24.05
N LEU A 234 16.99 4.67 24.08
CA LEU A 234 17.77 3.59 23.46
C LEU A 234 18.35 2.61 24.46
N LEU A 235 18.21 2.87 25.77
CA LEU A 235 18.51 1.91 26.84
C LEU A 235 17.37 1.93 27.89
N PRO A 236 17.05 0.79 28.53
CA PRO A 236 17.49 -0.55 28.11
C PRO A 236 16.89 -0.82 26.73
N LEU A 237 17.65 -1.44 25.84
CA LEU A 237 17.15 -1.72 24.50
C LEU A 237 16.40 -3.04 24.54
N HIS A 238 15.09 -2.98 24.39
CA HIS A 238 14.25 -4.17 24.27
C HIS A 238 13.95 -4.51 22.80
N SER A 239 13.65 -5.77 22.54
CA SER A 239 13.25 -6.32 21.23
C SER A 239 11.98 -5.71 20.63
N ASP A 240 11.13 -5.09 21.45
CA ASP A 240 9.90 -4.40 21.06
C ASP A 240 10.03 -2.88 21.06
N ASN A 241 11.26 -2.35 21.23
CA ASN A 241 11.50 -0.90 21.19
C ASN A 241 11.16 -0.35 19.80
N PRO A 242 10.35 0.73 19.69
CA PRO A 242 9.93 1.28 18.40
C PRO A 242 11.08 1.83 17.55
N LYS A 243 12.25 2.09 18.13
CA LYS A 243 13.47 2.53 17.43
C LYS A 243 14.36 1.38 16.97
N LEU A 244 14.10 0.14 17.41
CA LEU A 244 14.89 -1.03 17.03
C LEU A 244 14.92 -1.30 15.51
N PRO A 245 13.81 -1.18 14.75
CA PRO A 245 13.84 -1.37 13.29
C PRO A 245 14.88 -0.47 12.59
N ILE A 246 15.01 0.79 13.06
CA ILE A 246 16.00 1.74 12.54
C ILE A 246 17.41 1.29 12.88
N LEU A 247 17.67 0.87 14.13
CA LEU A 247 18.97 0.37 14.56
C LEU A 247 19.41 -0.87 13.75
N ILE A 248 18.49 -1.79 13.47
CA ILE A 248 18.75 -2.98 12.66
C ILE A 248 19.13 -2.60 11.23
N LYS A 249 18.39 -1.68 10.61
CA LYS A 249 18.70 -1.17 9.27
C LYS A 249 20.09 -0.54 9.24
N LEU A 250 20.38 0.35 10.20
CA LEU A 250 21.68 1.02 10.28
C LEU A 250 22.81 0.03 10.51
N LEU A 251 22.62 -1.00 11.35
CA LEU A 251 23.62 -2.05 11.59
C LEU A 251 23.89 -2.86 10.32
N GLY A 252 22.84 -3.35 9.64
CA GLY A 252 22.98 -4.13 8.41
C GLY A 252 23.72 -3.35 7.32
N TYR A 253 23.34 -2.10 7.11
CA TYR A 253 24.02 -1.22 6.15
C TYR A 253 25.44 -0.89 6.58
N PHE A 254 25.68 -0.63 7.88
CA PHE A 254 27.01 -0.33 8.41
C PHE A 254 27.98 -1.48 8.15
N ILE A 255 27.56 -2.73 8.27
CA ILE A 255 28.42 -3.90 8.01
C ILE A 255 28.93 -3.90 6.56
N GLY A 256 28.11 -3.49 5.59
CA GLY A 256 28.53 -3.31 4.20
C GLY A 256 29.32 -2.02 3.98
N ASP A 257 28.62 -0.88 3.99
CA ASP A 257 29.15 0.44 3.57
C ASP A 257 29.26 1.47 4.72
N GLY A 258 29.57 1.00 5.93
CA GLY A 258 29.91 1.84 7.09
C GLY A 258 31.39 1.83 7.49
N SER A 259 31.84 2.85 8.24
CA SER A 259 33.15 2.85 8.89
C SER A 259 33.19 3.70 10.16
N PHE A 260 34.14 3.41 11.05
CA PHE A 260 34.44 4.26 12.21
C PHE A 260 35.75 5.02 12.01
N ASP A 261 35.78 6.28 12.43
CA ASP A 261 36.97 7.12 12.50
C ASP A 261 36.89 8.01 13.75
N GLY A 262 37.66 7.65 14.78
CA GLY A 262 37.54 8.24 16.11
C GLY A 262 36.10 8.17 16.64
N LYS A 263 35.51 9.30 17.01
CA LYS A 263 34.10 9.35 17.46
C LYS A 263 33.07 9.42 16.32
N LYS A 264 33.50 9.34 15.07
CA LYS A 264 32.61 9.47 13.91
C LYS A 264 32.23 8.10 13.36
N THR A 265 30.95 7.96 13.06
CA THR A 265 30.38 6.83 12.34
C THR A 265 30.00 7.31 10.95
N TYR A 266 30.67 6.81 9.92
CA TYR A 266 30.43 7.15 8.52
C TYR A 266 29.52 6.12 7.86
N PHE A 267 28.71 6.60 6.92
CA PHE A 267 27.94 5.81 5.96
C PHE A 267 28.24 6.34 4.56
N TYR A 268 28.45 5.44 3.61
CA TYR A 268 28.71 5.75 2.21
C TYR A 268 27.57 5.24 1.35
N GLY A 269 27.24 5.93 0.25
CA GLY A 269 26.14 5.46 -0.61
C GLY A 269 25.65 6.46 -1.64
N SER A 270 24.46 6.19 -2.19
CA SER A 270 23.76 7.12 -3.09
C SER A 270 23.22 8.34 -2.32
N LEU A 271 23.01 9.46 -3.01
CA LEU A 271 22.45 10.67 -2.37
C LEU A 271 21.08 10.42 -1.74
N GLU A 272 20.22 9.66 -2.42
CA GLU A 272 18.88 9.31 -1.93
C GLU A 272 18.96 8.38 -0.72
N GLY A 273 19.82 7.35 -0.78
CA GLY A 273 20.04 6.43 0.35
C GLY A 273 20.63 7.13 1.58
N LEU A 274 21.59 8.03 1.40
CA LEU A 274 22.16 8.82 2.50
C LEU A 274 21.13 9.78 3.11
N LYS A 275 20.15 10.26 2.33
CA LYS A 275 19.03 11.04 2.86
C LYS A 275 18.15 10.18 3.76
N GLU A 276 17.79 8.97 3.33
CA GLU A 276 17.02 8.03 4.16
C GLU A 276 17.76 7.68 5.46
N ILE A 277 19.07 7.43 5.40
CA ILE A 277 19.90 7.19 6.59
C ILE A 277 19.89 8.43 7.49
N SER A 278 19.98 9.64 6.92
CA SER A 278 19.95 10.89 7.69
C SER A 278 18.64 11.06 8.46
N GLU A 279 17.49 10.86 7.79
CA GLU A 279 16.16 10.94 8.41
C GLU A 279 16.01 9.93 9.56
N ASP A 280 16.56 8.73 9.40
CA ASP A 280 16.51 7.70 10.44
C ASP A 280 17.45 7.98 11.62
N LEU A 281 18.63 8.54 11.37
CA LEU A 281 19.52 9.01 12.44
C LEU A 281 18.87 10.12 13.26
N GLU A 282 18.15 11.03 12.61
CA GLU A 282 17.38 12.10 13.26
C GLU A 282 16.25 11.55 14.13
N LYS A 283 15.55 10.49 13.70
CA LYS A 283 14.55 9.78 14.53
C LYS A 283 15.16 9.12 15.78
N LEU A 284 16.43 8.71 15.72
CA LEU A 284 17.20 8.26 16.88
C LEU A 284 17.69 9.43 17.76
N GLY A 285 17.51 10.67 17.30
CA GLY A 285 17.92 11.92 17.94
C GLY A 285 19.34 12.35 17.58
N TYR A 286 20.05 11.64 16.70
CA TYR A 286 21.40 12.00 16.29
C TYR A 286 21.36 12.97 15.13
N LYS A 287 22.20 14.01 15.17
CA LYS A 287 22.33 14.97 14.08
C LYS A 287 23.38 14.49 13.07
N PRO A 288 23.01 14.08 11.84
CA PRO A 288 23.97 13.73 10.81
C PRO A 288 24.67 14.98 10.27
N SER A 289 25.84 14.80 9.68
CA SER A 289 26.49 15.82 8.87
C SER A 289 25.71 16.08 7.57
N ARG A 290 26.01 17.20 6.90
CA ARG A 290 25.67 17.32 5.47
C ARG A 290 26.32 16.19 4.66
N VAL A 291 25.78 15.94 3.47
CA VAL A 291 26.41 15.01 2.52
C VAL A 291 27.73 15.59 2.04
N PHE A 292 28.79 14.79 2.13
CA PHE A 292 30.10 15.07 1.57
C PHE A 292 30.29 14.27 0.29
N THR A 293 30.70 14.95 -0.78
CA THR A 293 30.98 14.34 -2.07
C THR A 293 32.46 14.49 -2.39
N ARG A 294 33.12 13.36 -2.67
CA ARG A 294 34.54 13.31 -3.05
C ARG A 294 34.70 12.62 -4.41
N ARG A 295 35.51 13.20 -5.30
CA ARG A 295 35.97 12.49 -6.50
C ARG A 295 37.11 11.55 -6.12
N LYS A 296 36.99 10.29 -6.53
CA LYS A 296 37.97 9.24 -6.27
C LYS A 296 38.44 8.68 -7.61
N SER A 297 39.72 8.82 -7.90
CA SER A 297 40.36 8.14 -9.02
C SER A 297 40.93 6.80 -8.54
N SER A 298 40.52 5.71 -9.18
CA SER A 298 41.07 4.37 -8.96
C SER A 298 41.63 3.84 -10.27
N LYS A 299 42.77 3.16 -10.23
CA LYS A 299 43.30 2.43 -11.38
C LYS A 299 42.96 0.95 -11.21
N LEU A 300 42.32 0.35 -12.21
CA LEU A 300 42.11 -1.09 -12.31
C LEU A 300 42.69 -1.53 -13.66
N ASN A 301 43.70 -2.39 -13.65
CA ASN A 301 44.41 -2.88 -14.85
C ASN A 301 44.83 -1.74 -15.80
N ASP A 302 45.57 -0.75 -15.28
CA ASP A 302 46.06 0.45 -15.99
C ASP A 302 44.99 1.38 -16.60
N ARG A 303 43.69 1.08 -16.43
CA ARG A 303 42.59 1.99 -16.77
C ARG A 303 42.21 2.84 -15.57
N GLY A 304 42.22 4.16 -15.76
CA GLY A 304 41.77 5.11 -14.75
C GLY A 304 40.24 5.18 -14.72
N PHE A 305 39.66 4.90 -13.57
CA PHE A 305 38.25 5.09 -13.28
C PHE A 305 38.11 6.29 -12.35
N THR A 306 37.28 7.25 -12.73
CA THR A 306 36.95 8.38 -11.85
C THR A 306 35.55 8.15 -11.32
N GLY A 307 35.43 7.85 -10.04
CA GLY A 307 34.17 7.69 -9.33
C GLY A 307 33.85 8.90 -8.45
N VAL A 308 32.58 8.99 -8.06
CA VAL A 308 32.11 9.95 -7.05
C VAL A 308 31.68 9.14 -5.84
N GLU A 309 32.24 9.44 -4.68
CA GLU A 309 31.92 8.82 -3.40
C GLU A 309 31.16 9.85 -2.56
N ASN A 310 29.94 9.51 -2.14
CA ASN A 310 29.17 10.34 -1.21
C ASN A 310 29.17 9.70 0.18
N SER A 311 29.16 10.53 1.21
CA SER A 311 29.11 10.06 2.59
C SER A 311 28.40 11.05 3.52
N ILE A 312 27.91 10.53 4.63
CA ILE A 312 27.52 11.30 5.82
C ILE A 312 28.23 10.71 7.03
N PHE A 313 28.31 11.47 8.12
CA PHE A 313 28.71 10.93 9.41
C PHE A 313 27.92 11.49 10.57
N VAL A 314 27.89 10.73 11.67
CA VAL A 314 27.45 11.20 12.98
C VAL A 314 28.66 11.26 13.90
N SER A 315 28.83 12.36 14.62
CA SER A 315 29.93 12.54 15.58
C SER A 315 29.42 12.39 17.01
N ALA A 316 29.18 11.15 17.45
CA ALA A 316 28.69 10.84 18.79
C ALA A 316 29.34 9.55 19.32
N ARG A 317 30.01 9.64 20.47
CA ARG A 317 30.63 8.47 21.12
C ARG A 317 29.57 7.43 21.53
N SER A 318 28.41 7.91 21.98
CA SER A 318 27.26 7.10 22.33
C SER A 318 26.71 6.29 21.15
N PHE A 319 26.59 6.89 19.98
CA PHE A 319 26.13 6.18 18.77
C PHE A 319 27.12 5.11 18.31
N ARG A 320 28.42 5.44 18.30
CA ARG A 320 29.48 4.47 18.00
C ARG A 320 29.42 3.29 18.96
N ALA A 321 29.43 3.55 20.27
CA ALA A 321 29.39 2.51 21.30
C ALA A 321 28.13 1.64 21.17
N LEU A 322 26.97 2.25 20.89
CA LEU A 322 25.72 1.53 20.65
C LEU A 322 25.84 0.56 19.46
N LEU A 323 26.34 1.04 18.31
CA LEU A 323 26.51 0.18 17.13
C LEU A 323 27.52 -0.93 17.36
N GLU A 324 28.65 -0.65 18.02
CA GLU A 324 29.65 -1.66 18.38
C GLU A 324 29.03 -2.76 19.26
N LYS A 325 28.26 -2.37 20.28
CA LYS A 325 27.54 -3.32 21.17
C LYS A 325 26.44 -4.10 20.47
N LEU A 326 25.80 -3.52 19.45
CA LEU A 326 24.84 -4.23 18.61
C LEU A 326 25.48 -5.26 17.67
N GLY A 327 26.81 -5.21 17.48
CA GLY A 327 27.56 -6.16 16.66
C GLY A 327 28.24 -5.53 15.44
N ALA A 328 28.33 -4.20 15.34
CA ALA A 328 29.09 -3.55 14.29
C ALA A 328 30.60 -3.83 14.48
N PRO A 329 31.33 -4.26 13.43
CA PRO A 329 32.75 -4.56 13.56
C PRO A 329 33.56 -3.31 13.89
N ALA A 330 34.31 -3.37 15.01
CA ALA A 330 35.26 -2.33 15.38
C ALA A 330 36.51 -2.38 14.48
N GLY A 331 37.01 -1.21 14.06
CA GLY A 331 38.25 -1.11 13.28
C GLY A 331 38.11 -1.53 11.81
N LYS A 332 39.20 -2.03 11.21
CA LYS A 332 39.24 -2.44 9.79
C LYS A 332 38.44 -3.73 9.61
N LYS A 333 37.32 -3.67 8.88
CA LYS A 333 36.44 -4.82 8.58
C LYS A 333 37.14 -6.03 7.99
N VAL A 334 38.22 -5.80 7.24
CA VAL A 334 39.02 -6.85 6.59
C VAL A 334 39.70 -7.74 7.65
N SER A 335 40.11 -7.16 8.78
CA SER A 335 40.78 -7.87 9.88
C SER A 335 39.82 -8.25 11.01
N ALA A 336 38.68 -7.56 11.11
CA ALA A 336 37.70 -7.79 12.18
C ALA A 336 37.04 -9.17 12.06
N GLN A 337 36.85 -9.85 13.19
CA GLN A 337 36.06 -11.06 13.29
C GLN A 337 34.65 -10.71 13.76
N PHE A 338 33.64 -11.06 12.98
CA PHE A 338 32.23 -10.82 13.30
C PHE A 338 31.33 -11.87 12.65
N THR A 339 30.15 -12.05 13.23
CA THR A 339 29.07 -12.94 12.80
C THR A 339 27.74 -12.20 12.90
N VAL A 340 26.64 -12.83 12.49
CA VAL A 340 25.29 -12.29 12.70
C VAL A 340 24.98 -12.32 14.20
N PRO A 341 24.60 -11.19 14.83
CA PRO A 341 24.35 -11.14 16.26
C PRO A 341 23.24 -12.11 16.71
N MET A 342 23.47 -12.82 17.83
CA MET A 342 22.52 -13.83 18.32
C MET A 342 21.14 -13.26 18.66
N TRP A 343 21.07 -12.04 19.18
CA TRP A 343 19.80 -11.38 19.47
C TRP A 343 18.97 -11.15 18.19
N LEU A 344 19.61 -10.90 17.05
CA LEU A 344 18.94 -10.71 15.76
C LEU A 344 18.29 -12.01 15.28
N LYS A 345 18.97 -13.16 15.48
CA LYS A 345 18.45 -14.48 15.10
C LYS A 345 17.18 -14.86 15.87
N ARG A 346 16.96 -14.28 17.05
CA ARG A 346 15.76 -14.48 17.90
C ARG A 346 14.56 -13.61 17.48
N LEU A 347 14.75 -12.61 16.63
CA LEU A 347 13.69 -11.68 16.25
C LEU A 347 12.72 -12.29 15.22
N PRO A 348 11.47 -11.78 15.12
CA PRO A 348 10.54 -12.17 14.07
C PRO A 348 11.10 -11.90 12.67
N LYS A 349 10.56 -12.62 11.68
CA LYS A 349 11.05 -12.61 10.29
C LYS A 349 11.15 -11.21 9.70
N TRP A 350 10.19 -10.32 9.95
CA TRP A 350 10.20 -8.98 9.37
C TRP A 350 11.35 -8.09 9.89
N LEU A 351 11.85 -8.32 11.11
CA LEU A 351 13.03 -7.61 11.64
C LEU A 351 14.33 -8.20 11.06
N LYS A 352 14.42 -9.54 10.94
CA LYS A 352 15.55 -10.20 10.24
C LYS A 352 15.66 -9.73 8.79
N ARG A 353 14.51 -9.61 8.10
CA ARG A 353 14.39 -9.06 6.74
C ARG A 353 14.97 -7.65 6.63
N LEU A 354 14.76 -6.77 7.61
CA LEU A 354 15.34 -5.42 7.60
C LEU A 354 16.87 -5.43 7.64
N PHE A 355 17.46 -6.31 8.45
CA PHE A 355 18.91 -6.48 8.48
C PHE A 355 19.45 -6.92 7.11
N LEU A 356 18.83 -7.96 6.53
CA LEU A 356 19.20 -8.47 5.21
C LEU A 356 19.04 -7.40 4.12
N ALA A 357 17.90 -6.72 4.07
CA ALA A 357 17.61 -5.71 3.05
C ALA A 357 18.57 -4.51 3.13
N ALA A 358 18.97 -4.11 4.34
CA ALA A 358 19.95 -3.04 4.52
C ALA A 358 21.37 -3.50 4.16
N TYR A 359 21.77 -4.71 4.54
CA TYR A 359 23.04 -5.29 4.14
C TYR A 359 23.13 -5.47 2.61
N PHE A 360 22.05 -5.92 1.96
CA PHE A 360 21.95 -6.04 0.51
C PHE A 360 21.93 -4.66 -0.18
N GLY A 361 21.33 -3.66 0.47
CA GLY A 361 21.38 -2.27 0.05
C GLY A 361 22.80 -1.74 -0.15
N ALA A 362 23.71 -2.14 0.75
CA ALA A 362 25.13 -1.85 0.63
C ALA A 362 25.82 -2.79 -0.38
N GLU A 363 25.82 -4.10 -0.12
CA GLU A 363 26.75 -5.04 -0.76
C GLU A 363 26.21 -5.76 -2.00
N MET A 364 24.90 -5.98 -2.12
CA MET A 364 24.36 -6.87 -3.16
C MET A 364 24.30 -6.18 -4.52
N ASN A 365 24.70 -6.87 -5.58
CA ASN A 365 24.55 -6.36 -6.95
C ASN A 365 23.08 -6.03 -7.28
N LYS A 366 22.89 -5.09 -8.21
CA LYS A 366 21.56 -4.72 -8.71
C LYS A 366 20.96 -5.84 -9.56
N PRO A 367 19.62 -5.94 -9.67
CA PRO A 367 18.98 -6.76 -10.68
C PRO A 367 19.46 -6.36 -12.06
N GLN A 368 20.02 -7.31 -12.81
CA GLN A 368 20.57 -7.10 -14.14
C GLN A 368 20.43 -8.40 -14.94
N THR A 369 20.12 -8.30 -16.24
CA THR A 369 20.04 -9.48 -17.11
C THR A 369 21.33 -9.72 -17.88
N VAL A 370 21.57 -10.98 -18.21
CA VAL A 370 22.70 -11.43 -19.05
C VAL A 370 22.37 -11.28 -20.54
N ASN A 371 21.12 -11.51 -20.90
CA ASN A 371 20.67 -11.61 -22.30
C ASN A 371 19.31 -10.95 -22.54
N GLY A 372 18.88 -10.04 -21.67
CA GLY A 372 17.54 -9.45 -21.68
C GLY A 372 16.47 -10.31 -21.00
N TYR A 373 16.71 -11.61 -20.78
CA TYR A 373 15.68 -12.53 -20.29
C TYR A 373 16.01 -13.28 -19.00
N ASN A 374 17.29 -13.54 -18.75
CA ASN A 374 17.75 -14.25 -17.57
C ASN A 374 18.57 -13.31 -16.70
N PHE A 375 18.25 -13.25 -15.42
CA PHE A 375 18.98 -12.40 -14.48
C PHE A 375 20.32 -13.03 -14.11
N GLU A 376 21.31 -12.17 -13.88
CA GLU A 376 22.56 -12.53 -13.26
C GLU A 376 22.32 -13.09 -11.85
N GLN A 377 23.21 -13.98 -11.41
CA GLN A 377 23.20 -14.47 -10.03
C GLN A 377 23.36 -13.31 -9.05
N PRO A 378 22.42 -13.11 -8.11
CA PRO A 378 22.62 -12.16 -7.03
C PRO A 378 23.75 -12.64 -6.13
N PHE A 379 24.56 -11.73 -5.62
CA PHE A 379 25.62 -12.06 -4.69
C PHE A 379 25.94 -10.91 -3.75
N VAL A 380 26.50 -11.25 -2.60
CA VAL A 380 27.20 -10.31 -1.71
C VAL A 380 28.65 -10.75 -1.59
N SER A 381 29.54 -9.78 -1.37
CA SER A 381 30.97 -10.07 -1.26
C SER A 381 31.57 -9.44 -0.01
N LEU A 382 32.60 -10.08 0.53
CA LEU A 382 33.39 -9.51 1.62
C LEU A 382 34.85 -9.89 1.41
N THR A 383 35.76 -9.01 1.81
CA THR A 383 37.20 -9.28 1.74
C THR A 383 37.77 -9.37 3.14
N LYS A 384 38.55 -10.42 3.43
CA LYS A 384 39.17 -10.67 4.73
C LYS A 384 40.67 -10.89 4.60
N ASP A 385 41.39 -10.55 5.66
CA ASP A 385 42.76 -11.03 5.85
C ASP A 385 42.72 -12.54 6.14
N LYS A 386 43.80 -13.26 5.85
CA LYS A 386 43.84 -14.73 5.92
C LYS A 386 43.41 -15.29 7.29
N GLU A 387 43.73 -14.58 8.37
CA GLU A 387 43.38 -14.96 9.75
C GLU A 387 41.88 -14.80 10.05
N ALA A 388 41.16 -13.93 9.34
CA ALA A 388 39.74 -13.63 9.58
C ALA A 388 38.78 -14.33 8.59
N VAL A 389 39.31 -15.19 7.70
CA VAL A 389 38.52 -15.89 6.66
C VAL A 389 37.43 -16.76 7.27
N ASN A 390 37.73 -17.53 8.31
CA ASN A 390 36.77 -18.43 8.95
C ASN A 390 35.56 -17.68 9.50
N SER A 391 35.79 -16.50 10.11
CA SER A 391 34.71 -15.62 10.56
C SER A 391 33.86 -15.11 9.39
N GLY A 392 34.49 -14.74 8.27
CA GLY A 392 33.78 -14.32 7.06
C GLY A 392 32.92 -15.43 6.44
N ILE A 393 33.42 -16.67 6.42
CA ILE A 393 32.66 -17.85 5.97
C ILE A 393 31.48 -18.08 6.90
N GLN A 394 31.69 -18.02 8.22
CA GLN A 394 30.62 -18.22 9.20
C GLN A 394 29.53 -17.15 9.06
N PHE A 395 29.90 -15.88 8.92
CA PHE A 395 28.95 -14.80 8.66
C PHE A 395 28.09 -15.09 7.42
N PHE A 396 28.69 -15.51 6.31
CA PHE A 396 27.92 -15.83 5.10
C PHE A 396 27.06 -17.09 5.20
N LYS A 397 27.47 -18.10 5.97
CA LYS A 397 26.59 -19.24 6.28
C LYS A 397 25.33 -18.77 7.02
N GLU A 398 25.49 -17.87 7.99
CA GLU A 398 24.36 -17.32 8.75
C GLU A 398 23.48 -16.39 7.91
N ILE A 399 24.06 -15.61 6.99
CA ILE A 399 23.27 -14.86 6.00
C ILE A 399 22.46 -15.82 5.12
N ALA A 400 23.06 -16.93 4.67
CA ALA A 400 22.36 -17.94 3.87
C ALA A 400 21.20 -18.59 4.65
N GLU A 401 21.43 -18.95 5.92
CA GLU A 401 20.38 -19.47 6.82
C GLU A 401 19.23 -18.47 6.98
N LEU A 402 19.53 -17.19 7.22
CA LEU A 402 18.50 -16.15 7.33
C LEU A 402 17.72 -15.96 6.03
N THR A 403 18.37 -16.03 4.87
CA THR A 403 17.68 -15.90 3.56
C THR A 403 16.78 -17.09 3.26
N GLU A 404 17.14 -18.29 3.72
CA GLU A 404 16.34 -19.50 3.52
C GLU A 404 14.98 -19.40 4.25
N GLU A 405 14.88 -18.65 5.36
CA GLU A 405 13.60 -18.35 6.03
C GLU A 405 12.56 -17.65 5.12
N PHE A 406 13.02 -17.09 3.99
CA PHE A 406 12.22 -16.39 2.98
C PHE A 406 12.11 -17.18 1.67
N ASP A 407 12.57 -18.43 1.64
CA ASP A 407 12.63 -19.30 0.45
C ASP A 407 13.58 -18.75 -0.64
N VAL A 408 14.68 -18.10 -0.22
CA VAL A 408 15.75 -17.61 -1.09
C VAL A 408 16.94 -18.54 -1.01
N LYS A 409 17.19 -19.28 -2.09
CA LYS A 409 18.20 -20.33 -2.13
C LYS A 409 19.60 -19.76 -2.35
N SER A 410 20.53 -20.15 -1.50
CA SER A 410 21.96 -19.89 -1.71
C SER A 410 22.65 -21.05 -2.46
N LEU A 411 23.69 -20.73 -3.24
CA LEU A 411 24.55 -21.68 -3.96
C LEU A 411 25.90 -21.89 -3.27
N GLY A 412 26.07 -21.36 -2.06
CA GLY A 412 27.28 -21.44 -1.26
C GLY A 412 28.24 -20.26 -1.41
N VAL A 413 29.34 -20.34 -0.65
CA VAL A 413 30.38 -19.30 -0.58
C VAL A 413 31.53 -19.68 -1.52
N ARG A 414 31.77 -18.84 -2.53
CA ARG A 414 32.96 -18.93 -3.39
C ARG A 414 34.12 -18.19 -2.73
N ILE A 415 35.31 -18.77 -2.81
CA ILE A 415 36.54 -18.27 -2.20
C ILE A 415 37.54 -17.93 -3.32
N GLU A 416 38.04 -16.70 -3.32
CA GLU A 416 39.04 -16.19 -4.26
C GLU A 416 40.27 -15.70 -3.49
N ASP A 417 41.44 -16.28 -3.73
CA ASP A 417 42.71 -15.87 -3.11
C ASP A 417 43.33 -14.68 -3.85
N LEU A 418 43.53 -13.56 -3.14
CA LEU A 418 44.11 -12.31 -3.64
C LEU A 418 45.54 -12.08 -3.11
N LYS A 419 46.32 -13.14 -2.93
CA LYS A 419 47.70 -13.18 -2.38
C LYS A 419 47.77 -12.82 -0.89
N SER A 420 47.49 -11.56 -0.54
CA SER A 420 47.53 -11.05 0.85
C SER A 420 46.18 -11.08 1.54
N LYS A 421 45.10 -11.24 0.78
CA LYS A 421 43.70 -11.23 1.26
C LYS A 421 42.92 -12.33 0.58
N VAL A 422 41.75 -12.63 1.12
CA VAL A 422 40.79 -13.56 0.54
C VAL A 422 39.47 -12.83 0.31
N ARG A 423 38.93 -12.93 -0.89
CA ARG A 423 37.57 -12.47 -1.19
C ARG A 423 36.62 -13.65 -1.09
N LEU A 424 35.59 -13.47 -0.29
CA LEU A 424 34.48 -14.39 -0.13
C LEU A 424 33.27 -13.82 -0.88
N LYS A 425 32.54 -14.70 -1.57
CA LYS A 425 31.34 -14.32 -2.33
C LYS A 425 30.22 -15.32 -2.06
N LEU A 426 29.17 -14.88 -1.34
CA LEU A 426 27.95 -15.67 -1.19
C LEU A 426 27.07 -15.45 -2.41
N VAL A 427 26.75 -16.53 -3.11
CA VAL A 427 25.97 -16.49 -4.36
C VAL A 427 24.57 -17.03 -4.11
N PHE A 428 23.55 -16.35 -4.63
CA PHE A 428 22.16 -16.76 -4.57
C PHE A 428 21.70 -17.34 -5.91
N SER A 429 20.68 -18.20 -5.86
CA SER A 429 20.13 -18.83 -7.05
C SER A 429 19.44 -17.81 -7.95
N GLU A 430 19.76 -17.89 -9.24
CA GLU A 430 19.14 -17.15 -10.33
C GLU A 430 17.77 -17.72 -10.77
N LYS A 431 17.28 -18.77 -10.10
CA LYS A 431 15.98 -19.37 -10.42
C LYS A 431 14.85 -18.36 -10.13
N PRO A 432 13.84 -18.24 -11.02
CA PRO A 432 12.77 -17.26 -10.90
C PRO A 432 12.09 -17.22 -9.53
N GLU A 433 11.80 -18.37 -8.92
CA GLU A 433 11.12 -18.45 -7.62
C GLU A 433 11.97 -17.83 -6.51
N SER A 434 13.27 -18.14 -6.50
CA SER A 434 14.23 -17.59 -5.55
C SER A 434 14.41 -16.09 -5.74
N LEU A 435 14.46 -15.61 -6.99
CA LEU A 435 14.57 -14.18 -7.31
C LEU A 435 13.30 -13.40 -6.91
N LEU A 436 12.12 -13.97 -7.17
CA LEU A 436 10.85 -13.38 -6.74
C LEU A 436 10.79 -13.25 -5.23
N ASN A 437 11.21 -14.26 -4.48
CA ASN A 437 11.28 -14.20 -3.03
C ASN A 437 12.31 -13.15 -2.56
N LEU A 438 13.51 -13.14 -3.15
CA LEU A 438 14.55 -12.18 -2.80
C LEU A 438 14.07 -10.74 -2.98
N TRP A 439 13.52 -10.39 -4.14
CA TRP A 439 13.20 -9.01 -4.45
C TRP A 439 11.82 -8.56 -3.97
N SER A 440 10.82 -9.45 -3.89
CA SER A 440 9.48 -9.08 -3.41
C SER A 440 9.31 -9.21 -1.89
N LYS A 441 10.09 -10.07 -1.20
CA LYS A 441 10.02 -10.23 0.26
C LYS A 441 11.14 -9.51 1.01
N ILE A 442 12.38 -9.47 0.47
CA ILE A 442 13.56 -8.84 1.14
C ILE A 442 13.92 -7.50 0.49
N GLY A 443 14.18 -7.46 -0.82
CA GLY A 443 14.53 -6.22 -1.53
C GLY A 443 15.75 -5.50 -0.95
N TYR A 444 15.75 -4.16 -1.07
CA TYR A 444 16.86 -3.29 -0.69
C TYR A 444 16.38 -2.14 0.20
N VAL A 445 17.20 -1.75 1.18
CA VAL A 445 17.00 -0.57 2.05
C VAL A 445 18.21 0.36 1.93
N TYR A 446 17.99 1.68 1.98
CA TYR A 446 19.03 2.71 1.77
C TYR A 446 19.71 2.65 0.39
N CYS A 447 19.08 1.97 -0.57
CA CYS A 447 19.51 1.95 -1.97
C CYS A 447 18.29 2.00 -2.91
N PRO A 448 17.62 3.16 -3.02
CA PRO A 448 16.32 3.26 -3.69
C PRO A 448 16.36 2.92 -5.19
N GLU A 449 17.49 3.16 -5.85
CA GLU A 449 17.70 2.76 -7.25
C GLU A 449 17.60 1.24 -7.41
N ARG A 450 18.30 0.46 -6.57
CA ARG A 450 18.25 -1.01 -6.60
C ARG A 450 16.87 -1.52 -6.21
N GLN A 451 16.21 -0.87 -5.24
CA GLN A 451 14.85 -1.21 -4.87
C GLN A 451 13.88 -1.02 -6.04
N ARG A 452 13.94 0.10 -6.75
CA ARG A 452 13.10 0.34 -7.95
C ARG A 452 13.36 -0.69 -9.05
N LEU A 453 14.63 -1.06 -9.29
CA LEU A 453 14.96 -2.13 -10.24
C LEU A 453 14.41 -3.49 -9.80
N ALA A 454 14.44 -3.80 -8.50
CA ALA A 454 13.85 -5.02 -7.94
C ALA A 454 12.34 -5.09 -8.16
N LEU A 455 11.60 -3.98 -7.94
CA LEU A 455 10.16 -3.93 -8.20
C LEU A 455 9.83 -4.24 -9.67
N ARG A 456 10.61 -3.66 -10.60
CA ARG A 456 10.48 -3.91 -12.04
C ARG A 456 10.78 -5.37 -12.37
N ALA A 457 11.85 -5.91 -11.80
CA ALA A 457 12.27 -7.29 -12.02
C ALA A 457 11.22 -8.30 -11.53
N VAL A 458 10.59 -8.04 -10.37
CA VAL A 458 9.50 -8.89 -9.85
C VAL A 458 8.35 -8.98 -10.85
N SER A 459 7.88 -7.84 -11.36
CA SER A 459 6.76 -7.79 -12.32
C SER A 459 7.11 -8.45 -13.65
N TRP A 460 8.31 -8.19 -14.16
CA TRP A 460 8.78 -8.78 -15.40
C TRP A 460 8.99 -10.30 -15.31
N ILE A 461 9.55 -10.80 -14.19
CA ILE A 461 9.67 -12.25 -13.97
C ILE A 461 8.29 -12.90 -13.92
N ARG A 462 7.32 -12.30 -13.24
CA ARG A 462 5.94 -12.80 -13.21
C ARG A 462 5.33 -12.86 -14.60
N LEU A 463 5.48 -11.80 -15.40
CA LEU A 463 5.05 -11.79 -16.80
C LEU A 463 5.70 -12.91 -17.60
N LYS A 464 7.04 -13.04 -17.53
CA LYS A 464 7.79 -14.10 -18.21
C LYS A 464 7.27 -15.49 -17.84
N LEU A 465 7.11 -15.76 -16.54
CA LEU A 465 6.64 -17.06 -16.06
C LEU A 465 5.23 -17.37 -16.57
N LYS A 466 4.32 -16.39 -16.53
CA LYS A 466 2.97 -16.55 -17.06
C LYS A 466 2.97 -16.87 -18.56
N VAL A 467 3.79 -16.16 -19.34
CA VAL A 467 3.94 -16.40 -20.78
C VAL A 467 4.53 -17.79 -21.07
N VAL A 468 5.52 -18.21 -20.30
CA VAL A 468 6.10 -19.57 -20.43
C VAL A 468 5.07 -20.64 -20.08
N GLU A 469 4.23 -20.41 -19.07
CA GLU A 469 3.17 -21.34 -18.66
C GLU A 469 2.06 -21.42 -19.71
N GLU A 470 1.58 -20.31 -20.24
CA GLU A 470 0.59 -20.32 -21.33
C GLU A 470 1.11 -21.12 -22.55
N ARG A 471 2.39 -20.93 -22.91
CA ARG A 471 3.01 -21.73 -23.98
C ARG A 471 3.07 -23.21 -23.64
N ARG A 472 3.20 -23.58 -22.37
CA ARG A 472 3.23 -24.98 -21.91
C ARG A 472 1.84 -25.59 -22.06
N GLU A 473 0.81 -24.91 -21.57
CA GLU A 473 -0.59 -25.31 -21.69
C GLU A 473 -1.01 -25.47 -23.17
N VAL A 474 -0.62 -24.52 -24.02
CA VAL A 474 -0.87 -24.62 -25.47
C VAL A 474 -0.14 -25.81 -26.07
N ALA A 475 1.10 -26.08 -25.69
CA ALA A 475 1.84 -27.24 -26.20
C ALA A 475 1.16 -28.57 -25.79
N GLU A 476 0.71 -28.69 -24.54
CA GLU A 476 -0.04 -29.86 -24.05
C GLU A 476 -1.36 -30.04 -24.81
N THR A 477 -2.10 -28.94 -25.04
CA THR A 477 -3.35 -28.93 -25.82
C THR A 477 -3.13 -29.35 -27.27
N VAL A 478 -2.09 -28.82 -27.91
CA VAL A 478 -1.72 -29.13 -29.30
C VAL A 478 -1.39 -30.62 -29.46
N VAL A 479 -0.63 -31.21 -28.53
CA VAL A 479 -0.29 -32.64 -28.55
C VAL A 479 -1.55 -33.50 -28.39
N ALA A 480 -2.45 -33.13 -27.47
CA ALA A 480 -3.70 -33.85 -27.25
C ALA A 480 -4.62 -33.79 -28.48
N LEU A 481 -4.79 -32.61 -29.10
CA LEU A 481 -5.60 -32.43 -30.30
C LEU A 481 -5.05 -33.24 -31.48
N HIS A 482 -3.74 -33.23 -31.70
CA HIS A 482 -3.11 -34.03 -32.74
C HIS A 482 -3.27 -35.54 -32.48
N GLY A 483 -3.10 -35.97 -31.22
CA GLY A 483 -3.34 -37.35 -30.80
C GLY A 483 -4.78 -37.82 -31.02
N SER A 484 -5.76 -36.91 -30.99
CA SER A 484 -7.17 -37.17 -31.31
C SER A 484 -7.50 -37.19 -32.81
N GLY A 485 -6.51 -37.02 -33.69
CA GLY A 485 -6.67 -37.07 -35.15
C GLY A 485 -6.89 -35.72 -35.83
N SER A 486 -6.76 -34.59 -35.11
CA SER A 486 -6.85 -33.25 -35.74
C SER A 486 -5.61 -32.96 -36.59
N SER A 487 -5.81 -32.42 -37.79
CA SER A 487 -4.70 -32.01 -38.66
C SER A 487 -3.98 -30.77 -38.10
N THR A 488 -2.68 -30.64 -38.36
CA THR A 488 -1.87 -29.49 -37.95
C THR A 488 -2.47 -28.15 -38.42
N SER A 489 -3.04 -28.10 -39.63
CA SER A 489 -3.69 -26.90 -40.16
C SER A 489 -4.93 -26.50 -39.35
N ALA A 490 -5.74 -27.49 -38.93
CA ALA A 490 -6.91 -27.26 -38.09
C ALA A 490 -6.53 -26.82 -36.67
N ILE A 491 -5.44 -27.37 -36.12
CA ILE A 491 -4.96 -26.96 -34.79
C ILE A 491 -4.46 -25.51 -34.83
N VAL A 492 -3.70 -25.13 -35.88
CA VAL A 492 -3.20 -23.76 -36.05
C VAL A 492 -4.33 -22.74 -36.13
N SER A 493 -5.47 -23.08 -36.77
CA SER A 493 -6.62 -22.18 -36.85
C SER A 493 -7.44 -22.09 -35.55
N GLN A 494 -7.34 -23.09 -34.67
CA GLN A 494 -8.04 -23.13 -33.38
C GLN A 494 -7.30 -22.42 -32.25
N ILE A 495 -5.97 -22.43 -32.25
CA ILE A 495 -5.17 -21.82 -31.18
C ILE A 495 -5.11 -20.30 -31.36
N GLN A 496 -5.73 -19.57 -30.43
CA GLN A 496 -5.67 -18.11 -30.36
C GLN A 496 -4.74 -17.68 -29.21
N SER A 497 -3.45 -17.53 -29.49
CA SER A 497 -2.48 -16.98 -28.54
C SER A 497 -1.52 -16.03 -29.24
N THR A 498 -1.23 -14.90 -28.60
CA THR A 498 -0.22 -13.94 -29.08
C THR A 498 1.21 -14.42 -28.84
N TRP A 499 1.41 -15.48 -28.05
CA TRP A 499 2.73 -15.99 -27.67
C TRP A 499 3.14 -17.25 -28.45
N VAL A 500 2.23 -17.80 -29.25
CA VAL A 500 2.44 -19.05 -29.98
C VAL A 500 2.29 -18.80 -31.48
N ASP A 501 3.30 -19.20 -32.25
CA ASP A 501 3.27 -19.19 -33.71
C ASP A 501 3.09 -20.60 -34.27
N ARG A 502 2.82 -20.70 -35.58
CA ARG A 502 2.70 -21.97 -36.29
C ARG A 502 3.90 -22.89 -36.05
N ARG A 503 5.11 -22.33 -36.06
CA ARG A 503 6.36 -23.08 -35.88
C ARG A 503 6.42 -23.73 -34.49
N PHE A 504 5.96 -23.04 -33.46
CA PHE A 504 5.86 -23.59 -32.11
C PHE A 504 4.85 -24.73 -32.02
N ILE A 505 3.71 -24.64 -32.72
CA ILE A 505 2.71 -25.70 -32.78
C ILE A 505 3.31 -26.94 -33.44
N GLU A 506 3.89 -26.79 -34.64
CA GLU A 506 4.52 -27.89 -35.37
C GLU A 506 5.60 -28.59 -34.54
N ARG A 507 6.50 -27.84 -33.91
CA ARG A 507 7.53 -28.43 -33.04
C ARG A 507 6.95 -29.13 -31.83
N SER A 508 5.86 -28.63 -31.26
CA SER A 508 5.23 -29.30 -30.11
C SER A 508 4.59 -30.64 -30.47
N ILE A 509 4.15 -30.81 -31.73
CA ILE A 509 3.59 -32.08 -32.24
C ILE A 509 4.71 -33.08 -32.54
N TYR A 510 5.73 -32.64 -33.28
CA TYR A 510 6.71 -33.55 -33.89
C TYR A 510 7.98 -33.74 -33.06
N GLU A 511 8.30 -32.81 -32.15
CA GLU A 511 9.45 -32.92 -31.26
C GLU A 511 8.96 -33.15 -29.83
N SER A 512 9.37 -34.28 -29.23
CA SER A 512 9.15 -34.53 -27.81
C SER A 512 9.86 -33.47 -26.98
N ARG A 513 9.12 -32.74 -26.14
CA ARG A 513 9.69 -31.74 -25.24
C ARG A 513 10.19 -32.37 -23.95
N GLU A 514 11.49 -32.25 -23.69
CA GLU A 514 12.10 -32.62 -22.40
C GLU A 514 12.14 -31.46 -21.39
N THR A 515 11.98 -30.22 -21.88
CA THR A 515 12.13 -29.00 -21.06
C THR A 515 11.02 -27.98 -21.33
N SER A 516 10.85 -27.03 -20.40
CA SER A 516 9.87 -25.96 -20.51
C SER A 516 10.04 -25.13 -21.81
N PRO A 517 8.95 -24.58 -22.37
CA PRO A 517 9.01 -23.71 -23.52
C PRO A 517 9.99 -22.54 -23.36
N ARG A 518 10.72 -22.22 -24.43
CA ARG A 518 11.51 -21.00 -24.50
C ARG A 518 10.61 -19.77 -24.55
N VAL A 519 11.14 -18.64 -24.09
CA VAL A 519 10.47 -17.33 -24.20
C VAL A 519 10.18 -17.00 -25.68
N PRO A 520 9.03 -16.36 -25.97
CA PRO A 520 8.75 -15.86 -27.32
C PRO A 520 9.73 -14.78 -27.77
N TRP A 521 9.89 -14.63 -29.08
CA TRP A 521 10.64 -13.52 -29.66
C TRP A 521 9.95 -12.16 -29.48
N ASN A 522 8.61 -12.16 -29.35
CA ASN A 522 7.81 -10.95 -29.18
C ASN A 522 7.57 -10.57 -27.71
N LEU A 523 8.17 -11.30 -26.75
CA LEU A 523 8.24 -10.85 -25.37
C LEU A 523 9.38 -9.82 -25.27
N PRO A 524 9.15 -8.57 -24.82
CA PRO A 524 10.22 -7.59 -24.66
C PRO A 524 11.25 -8.04 -23.64
N THR A 525 12.49 -7.59 -23.83
CA THR A 525 13.55 -7.77 -22.83
C THR A 525 13.18 -7.05 -21.52
N PHE A 526 13.83 -7.42 -20.42
CA PHE A 526 13.64 -6.75 -19.14
C PHE A 526 13.88 -5.25 -19.24
N GLU A 527 14.97 -4.83 -19.89
CA GLU A 527 15.37 -3.43 -20.00
C GLU A 527 14.37 -2.60 -20.80
N GLU A 528 13.87 -3.13 -21.93
CA GLU A 528 12.82 -2.50 -22.74
C GLU A 528 11.51 -2.38 -21.93
N TRP A 529 11.04 -3.50 -21.37
CA TRP A 529 9.79 -3.55 -20.62
C TRP A 529 9.81 -2.63 -19.39
N ALA A 530 10.92 -2.63 -18.65
CA ALA A 530 11.13 -1.84 -17.44
C ALA A 530 11.15 -0.33 -17.72
N THR A 531 11.57 0.08 -18.92
CA THR A 531 11.60 1.48 -19.34
C THR A 531 10.19 1.98 -19.66
N GLU A 532 9.37 1.15 -20.29
CA GLU A 532 8.01 1.51 -20.73
C GLU A 532 6.97 1.41 -19.61
N ASN A 533 7.18 0.51 -18.64
CA ASN A 533 6.16 0.12 -17.66
C ASN A 533 6.50 0.51 -16.23
N ALA A 534 7.50 1.37 -15.99
CA ALA A 534 7.78 1.83 -14.63
C ALA A 534 8.22 3.29 -14.57
N VAL A 535 7.72 3.99 -13.56
CA VAL A 535 8.08 5.38 -13.29
C VAL A 535 8.32 5.54 -11.80
N SER A 536 9.55 5.89 -11.43
CA SER A 536 10.00 5.93 -10.02
C SER A 536 9.64 4.64 -9.28
N ASP A 537 8.79 4.69 -8.26
CA ASP A 537 8.44 3.54 -7.41
C ASP A 537 7.24 2.76 -7.96
N ILE A 538 6.56 3.29 -8.99
CA ILE A 538 5.38 2.69 -9.60
C ILE A 538 5.80 1.76 -10.73
N VAL A 539 5.21 0.56 -10.74
CA VAL A 539 5.21 -0.34 -11.89
C VAL A 539 3.79 -0.40 -12.45
N TRP A 540 3.61 0.05 -13.69
CA TRP A 540 2.34 -0.01 -14.39
C TRP A 540 2.11 -1.44 -14.89
N ASP A 541 1.01 -2.03 -14.45
CA ASP A 541 0.55 -3.32 -14.95
C ASP A 541 -0.77 -3.14 -15.70
N GLU A 542 -1.11 -4.07 -16.58
CA GLU A 542 -2.32 -4.00 -17.40
C GLU A 542 -3.37 -4.95 -16.84
N VAL A 543 -4.61 -4.47 -16.73
CA VAL A 543 -5.76 -5.30 -16.39
C VAL A 543 -5.93 -6.35 -17.49
N GLU A 544 -5.88 -7.61 -17.11
CA GLU A 544 -6.19 -8.74 -18.01
C GLU A 544 -7.68 -9.04 -17.97
N ARG A 545 -8.27 -9.08 -16.77
CA ARG A 545 -9.70 -9.32 -16.58
C ARG A 545 -10.20 -8.74 -15.27
N VAL A 546 -11.49 -8.45 -15.28
CA VAL A 546 -12.27 -8.08 -14.08
C VAL A 546 -13.50 -8.97 -14.07
N TYR A 547 -13.82 -9.56 -12.92
CA TYR A 547 -15.01 -10.39 -12.76
C TYR A 547 -15.59 -10.22 -11.36
N VAL A 548 -16.88 -10.54 -11.23
CA VAL A 548 -17.61 -10.44 -9.96
C VAL A 548 -17.76 -11.83 -9.35
N GLU A 549 -17.56 -11.91 -8.05
CA GLU A 549 -17.78 -13.12 -7.27
C GLU A 549 -18.85 -12.85 -6.21
N PRO A 550 -19.76 -13.81 -5.94
CA PRO A 550 -20.66 -13.71 -4.81
C PRO A 550 -19.84 -13.67 -3.51
N TYR A 551 -20.28 -12.82 -2.59
CA TYR A 551 -19.65 -12.65 -1.29
C TYR A 551 -20.74 -12.41 -0.25
N GLU A 552 -20.47 -12.72 1.01
CA GLU A 552 -21.35 -12.30 2.09
C GLU A 552 -20.50 -12.12 3.33
N GLY A 553 -20.28 -10.88 3.73
CA GLY A 553 -19.46 -10.61 4.89
C GLY A 553 -18.98 -9.18 5.00
N PRO A 554 -18.12 -8.92 6.01
CA PRO A 554 -17.61 -7.61 6.27
C PRO A 554 -16.50 -7.23 5.28
N VAL A 555 -16.55 -6.00 4.83
CA VAL A 555 -15.52 -5.33 4.04
C VAL A 555 -15.04 -4.11 4.82
N TYR A 556 -13.74 -3.85 4.74
CA TYR A 556 -13.04 -2.87 5.56
C TYR A 556 -12.41 -1.80 4.69
N ASP A 557 -12.22 -0.64 5.29
CA ASP A 557 -11.39 0.39 4.69
C ASP A 557 -10.64 1.22 5.74
N ILE A 558 -9.63 1.96 5.32
CA ILE A 558 -8.83 2.83 6.16
C ILE A 558 -8.70 4.24 5.58
N MET A 559 -8.68 5.22 6.47
CA MET A 559 -8.29 6.59 6.12
C MET A 559 -6.86 6.84 6.60
N VAL A 560 -6.01 7.35 5.71
CA VAL A 560 -4.63 7.74 6.06
C VAL A 560 -4.48 9.25 6.26
N GLU A 561 -3.48 9.65 7.05
CA GLU A 561 -3.17 11.05 7.39
C GLU A 561 -2.58 11.85 6.20
N ASP A 562 -1.88 11.16 5.29
CA ASP A 562 -1.25 11.82 4.13
C ASP A 562 -2.29 12.40 3.16
N GLU A 563 -2.00 13.58 2.63
CA GLU A 563 -2.83 14.31 1.66
C GLU A 563 -3.11 13.55 0.36
N ALA A 564 -2.27 12.55 0.04
CA ALA A 564 -2.46 11.74 -1.16
C ALA A 564 -3.67 10.80 -1.07
N HIS A 565 -4.19 10.59 0.15
CA HIS A 565 -5.39 9.80 0.44
C HIS A 565 -5.44 8.45 -0.31
N ASN A 566 -4.32 7.73 -0.29
CA ASN A 566 -4.22 6.38 -0.83
C ASN A 566 -3.27 5.53 0.03
N PHE A 567 -3.33 4.22 -0.15
CA PHE A 567 -2.45 3.25 0.50
C PHE A 567 -2.16 2.07 -0.43
N VAL A 568 -1.22 1.22 -0.03
CA VAL A 568 -0.84 0.03 -0.81
C VAL A 568 -1.53 -1.21 -0.26
N ALA A 569 -2.43 -1.81 -1.05
CA ALA A 569 -3.16 -3.03 -0.71
C ALA A 569 -3.01 -4.09 -1.79
N GLU A 570 -2.60 -5.31 -1.42
CA GLU A 570 -2.25 -6.41 -2.36
C GLU A 570 -1.25 -5.98 -3.46
N GLY A 571 -0.44 -4.97 -3.17
CA GLY A 571 0.50 -4.35 -4.11
C GLY A 571 -0.13 -3.39 -5.12
N PHE A 572 -1.42 -3.09 -5.02
CA PHE A 572 -2.09 -2.03 -5.80
C PHE A 572 -2.10 -0.72 -5.01
N ILE A 573 -2.08 0.40 -5.73
CA ILE A 573 -2.32 1.72 -5.13
C ILE A 573 -3.83 1.99 -5.14
N VAL A 574 -4.43 2.00 -3.96
CA VAL A 574 -5.89 2.14 -3.78
C VAL A 574 -6.23 3.38 -2.97
N SER A 575 -7.39 3.96 -3.22
CA SER A 575 -7.85 5.16 -2.51
C SER A 575 -8.42 4.84 -1.13
N ASN A 576 -8.27 5.77 -0.18
CA ASN A 576 -9.08 5.77 1.05
C ASN A 576 -10.58 5.89 0.72
N CYS A 577 -11.42 5.44 1.64
CA CYS A 577 -12.75 5.97 1.87
C CYS A 577 -12.72 7.28 2.62
N GLY A 578 -13.67 8.12 2.28
CA GLY A 578 -14.12 9.14 3.19
C GLY A 578 -14.99 10.16 2.50
N VAL A 579 -16.08 10.52 3.18
CA VAL A 579 -16.67 11.86 3.05
C VAL A 579 -15.52 12.86 3.18
N ARG A 580 -15.27 13.64 2.14
CA ARG A 580 -14.28 14.73 2.18
C ARG A 580 -14.81 15.82 3.08
N LEU A 581 -14.51 15.73 4.37
CA LEU A 581 -14.86 16.74 5.35
C LEU A 581 -13.94 17.93 5.19
N VAL A 582 -14.46 19.01 4.62
CA VAL A 582 -13.78 20.30 4.56
C VAL A 582 -14.23 21.11 5.77
N LYS A 583 -13.31 21.37 6.72
CA LYS A 583 -13.54 22.37 7.75
C LYS A 583 -13.02 23.73 7.27
N THR A 584 -13.84 24.76 7.36
CA THR A 584 -13.35 26.14 7.23
C THR A 584 -12.65 26.55 8.52
N ASN A 585 -11.66 27.44 8.43
CA ASN A 585 -11.13 28.15 9.58
C ASN A 585 -12.04 29.30 10.08
N LEU A 586 -13.18 29.49 9.42
CA LEU A 586 -14.20 30.48 9.78
C LEU A 586 -14.98 30.02 11.01
N THR A 587 -15.16 30.93 11.96
CA THR A 587 -15.95 30.76 13.18
C THR A 587 -17.36 31.33 13.00
N VAL A 588 -18.28 31.05 13.93
CA VAL A 588 -19.62 31.63 13.92
C VAL A 588 -19.59 33.17 13.85
N LYS A 589 -18.61 33.82 14.49
CA LYS A 589 -18.44 35.28 14.45
C LYS A 589 -18.09 35.78 13.05
N ASP A 590 -17.36 35.00 12.27
CA ASP A 590 -16.96 35.34 10.91
C ASP A 590 -18.12 35.15 9.92
N ILE A 591 -18.96 34.13 10.14
CA ILE A 591 -20.06 33.78 9.25
C ILE A 591 -21.32 34.63 9.49
N LYS A 592 -21.67 34.91 10.75
CA LYS A 592 -22.94 35.56 11.12
C LYS A 592 -23.22 36.89 10.39
N PRO A 593 -22.23 37.79 10.20
CA PRO A 593 -22.45 39.05 9.48
C PRO A 593 -22.73 38.87 7.99
N VAL A 594 -22.20 37.80 7.38
CA VAL A 594 -22.27 37.57 5.93
C VAL A 594 -23.18 36.39 5.54
N LEU A 595 -23.84 35.76 6.51
CA LEU A 595 -24.60 34.51 6.33
C LEU A 595 -25.56 34.59 5.15
N LYS A 596 -26.31 35.69 5.02
CA LYS A 596 -27.27 35.89 3.93
C LYS A 596 -26.59 35.93 2.55
N GLN A 597 -25.48 36.65 2.41
CA GLN A 597 -24.70 36.69 1.17
C GLN A 597 -24.05 35.33 0.87
N LEU A 598 -23.50 34.68 1.90
CA LEU A 598 -22.87 33.38 1.76
C LEU A 598 -23.87 32.32 1.26
N THR A 599 -25.06 32.25 1.86
CA THR A 599 -26.12 31.32 1.42
C THR A 599 -26.53 31.57 -0.04
N VAL A 600 -26.74 32.84 -0.44
CA VAL A 600 -27.09 33.18 -1.83
C VAL A 600 -25.96 32.78 -2.80
N THR A 601 -24.71 33.05 -2.43
CA THR A 601 -23.54 32.69 -3.24
C THR A 601 -23.38 31.18 -3.35
N LEU A 602 -23.61 30.43 -2.27
CA LEU A 602 -23.58 28.96 -2.28
C LEU A 602 -24.68 28.41 -3.19
N PHE A 603 -25.92 28.90 -3.09
CA PHE A 603 -27.00 28.49 -3.98
C PHE A 603 -26.72 28.78 -5.45
N ARG A 604 -26.06 29.91 -5.74
CA ARG A 604 -25.68 30.27 -7.12
C ARG A 604 -24.57 29.37 -7.68
N ASN A 605 -23.60 28.99 -6.86
CA ASN A 605 -22.39 28.30 -7.31
C ASN A 605 -22.42 26.78 -7.12
N VAL A 606 -23.23 26.27 -6.19
CA VAL A 606 -23.41 24.84 -5.92
C VAL A 606 -24.71 24.40 -6.60
N PRO A 607 -24.64 23.63 -7.70
CA PRO A 607 -25.84 23.18 -8.41
C PRO A 607 -26.67 22.27 -7.50
N SER A 608 -27.89 22.68 -7.20
CA SER A 608 -28.88 21.91 -6.44
C SER A 608 -30.11 21.66 -7.33
N GLY A 609 -30.56 20.40 -7.44
CA GLY A 609 -31.75 19.98 -8.19
C GLY A 609 -31.50 19.01 -9.36
N LEU A 610 -32.50 18.17 -9.66
CA LEU A 610 -32.58 17.34 -10.87
C LEU A 610 -32.74 18.24 -12.10
N GLY A 611 -31.87 18.09 -13.11
CA GLY A 611 -31.94 18.84 -14.37
C GLY A 611 -30.88 19.95 -14.57
N SER A 612 -29.95 20.13 -13.63
CA SER A 612 -28.89 21.17 -13.64
C SER A 612 -27.90 21.14 -14.83
N ARG A 613 -28.06 20.19 -15.77
CA ARG A 613 -27.20 20.03 -16.96
C ARG A 613 -27.85 20.43 -18.29
N ARG A 614 -29.15 20.74 -18.35
CA ARG A 614 -29.77 21.24 -19.59
C ARG A 614 -29.63 22.76 -19.68
N ARG A 615 -28.73 23.22 -20.56
CA ARG A 615 -28.49 24.65 -20.85
C ARG A 615 -29.48 25.24 -21.87
N ASP A 616 -30.15 24.37 -22.59
CA ASP A 616 -31.11 24.62 -23.66
C ASP A 616 -32.53 24.90 -23.14
N PHE A 617 -32.80 24.63 -21.87
CA PHE A 617 -34.10 24.83 -21.26
C PHE A 617 -34.04 25.95 -20.23
N ARG A 618 -34.53 27.14 -20.61
CA ARG A 618 -34.74 28.29 -19.72
C ARG A 618 -36.23 28.60 -19.69
N VAL A 619 -36.82 28.50 -18.50
CA VAL A 619 -38.22 28.81 -18.27
C VAL A 619 -38.32 30.26 -17.82
N THR A 620 -39.02 31.10 -18.57
CA THR A 620 -39.30 32.49 -18.17
C THR A 620 -40.42 32.52 -17.12
N SER A 621 -40.58 33.63 -16.40
CA SER A 621 -41.67 33.79 -15.43
C SER A 621 -43.05 33.56 -16.07
N ARG A 622 -43.18 33.90 -17.35
CA ARG A 622 -44.41 33.69 -18.13
C ARG A 622 -44.66 32.21 -18.46
N ASP A 623 -43.59 31.45 -18.70
CA ASP A 623 -43.68 30.00 -18.95
C ASP A 623 -44.02 29.24 -17.66
N LEU A 624 -43.55 29.72 -16.51
CA LEU A 624 -43.96 29.22 -15.20
C LEU A 624 -45.44 29.50 -14.93
N ASP A 625 -45.91 30.72 -15.23
CA ASP A 625 -47.33 31.08 -15.06
C ASP A 625 -48.25 30.24 -15.96
N ALA A 626 -47.86 29.98 -17.21
CA ALA A 626 -48.61 29.13 -18.13
C ALA A 626 -48.69 27.67 -17.64
N LEU A 627 -47.56 27.12 -17.18
CA LEU A 627 -47.48 25.74 -16.66
C LEU A 627 -48.27 25.56 -15.35
N MET A 628 -48.43 26.62 -14.57
CA MET A 628 -49.25 26.66 -13.35
C MET A 628 -50.75 26.76 -13.63
N VAL A 629 -51.16 27.29 -14.79
CA VAL A 629 -52.58 27.46 -15.18
C VAL A 629 -53.06 26.29 -16.03
N GLU A 630 -52.22 25.78 -16.92
CA GLU A 630 -52.60 24.79 -17.93
C GLU A 630 -52.16 23.36 -17.57
N GLY A 631 -51.28 23.22 -16.57
CA GLY A 631 -50.60 21.95 -16.25
C GLY A 631 -49.46 21.65 -17.23
N ALA A 632 -48.72 20.56 -16.96
CA ALA A 632 -47.55 20.17 -17.74
C ALA A 632 -47.89 19.57 -19.12
#